data_AF-A0A940LN10-F1
#
_entry.id   AF-A0A940LN10-F1
#
_cell.length_a   1.000
_cell.length_b   1.000
_cell.length_c   1.000
_cell.angle_alpha   90.00
_cell.angle_beta   90.00
_cell.angle_gamma   90.00
#
_symmetry.space_group_name_H-M   'P 1'
#
loop_
_entity.id
_entity.type
_entity.pdbx_description
1 polymer ?
#
loop_
_entity_poly.entity_id
_entity_poly.type
_entity_poly.pdbx_seq_one_letter_code
_entity_poly.pdbx_strand_id
1 'polypeptide(L)'
;MHSQNPFLDEFAKLTQAAMGIAQTAGEEAKTAMRAQADRLAAEFDLIRRDDFEALKAEVAALREEVAALKAKKAPAKKAAPEA
;
A
#
# COMPACT_ATOMS: atom_id res chain seq x y z
N MET A 1 43.96 -29.49 33.03
CA MET A 1 43.84 -29.43 31.55
C MET A 1 42.38 -29.64 31.21
N HIS A 2 41.79 -28.69 30.49
CA HIS A 2 40.35 -28.51 30.33
C HIS A 2 39.75 -29.63 29.45
N SER A 3 38.79 -30.39 29.99
CA SER A 3 38.03 -31.39 29.24
C SER A 3 36.97 -30.70 28.38
N GLN A 4 37.36 -30.19 27.21
CA GLN A 4 36.38 -29.81 26.19
C GLN A 4 36.00 -31.06 25.40
N ASN A 5 34.73 -31.47 25.51
CA ASN A 5 34.20 -32.60 24.77
C ASN A 5 34.11 -32.23 23.27
N PRO A 6 34.86 -32.88 22.37
CA PRO A 6 35.00 -32.47 20.95
C PRO A 6 33.67 -32.42 20.18
N PHE A 7 32.66 -33.21 20.58
CA PHE A 7 31.33 -33.17 19.98
C PHE A 7 30.58 -31.85 20.25
N LEU A 8 30.78 -31.26 21.43
CA LEU A 8 30.13 -29.99 21.78
C LEU A 8 30.77 -28.81 21.03
N ASP A 9 32.08 -28.87 20.77
CA ASP A 9 32.80 -27.85 20.01
C ASP A 9 32.38 -27.85 18.53
N GLU A 10 32.23 -29.03 17.92
CA GLU A 10 31.77 -29.14 16.54
C GLU A 10 30.31 -28.68 16.38
N PHE A 11 29.44 -28.97 17.36
CA PHE A 11 28.08 -28.46 17.38
C PHE A 11 28.02 -26.94 17.54
N ALA A 12 28.88 -26.36 18.39
CA ALA A 12 28.98 -24.92 18.55
C ALA A 12 29.43 -24.23 17.25
N LYS A 13 30.41 -24.80 16.54
CA LYS A 13 30.86 -24.32 15.23
C LYS A 13 29.76 -24.42 14.18
N LEU A 14 29.05 -25.54 14.12
CA LEU A 14 27.91 -25.73 13.20
C LEU A 14 26.81 -24.70 13.48
N THR A 15 26.47 -24.49 14.75
CA THR A 15 25.46 -23.52 15.16
C THR A 15 25.87 -22.10 14.78
N GLN A 16 27.13 -21.75 15.00
CA GLN A 16 27.65 -20.43 14.61
C GLN A 16 27.62 -20.22 13.09
N ALA A 17 28.00 -21.25 12.31
CA ALA A 17 27.93 -21.21 10.85
C ALA A 17 26.48 -21.10 10.35
N ALA A 18 25.56 -21.87 10.95
CA ALA A 18 24.14 -21.83 10.63
C ALA A 18 23.51 -20.47 10.95
N MET A 19 23.89 -19.85 12.08
CA MET A 19 23.45 -18.49 12.43
C MET A 19 23.93 -17.46 11.41
N GLY A 20 25.16 -17.59 10.91
CA GLY A 20 25.68 -16.73 9.83
C GLY A 20 24.88 -16.87 8.53
N ILE A 21 24.60 -18.10 8.10
CA ILE A 21 23.80 -18.39 6.90
C ILE A 21 22.36 -17.90 7.06
N ALA A 22 21.76 -18.07 8.24
CA ALA A 22 20.39 -17.61 8.51
C ALA A 22 20.28 -16.08 8.43
N GLN A 23 21.29 -15.36 8.92
CA GLN A 23 21.33 -13.89 8.82
C GLN A 23 21.42 -13.42 7.37
N THR A 24 22.31 -14.02 6.57
CA THR A 24 22.46 -13.63 5.15
C THR A 24 21.24 -14.00 4.33
N ALA A 25 20.71 -15.22 4.52
CA ALA A 25 19.49 -15.67 3.84
C ALA A 25 18.27 -14.81 4.22
N GLY A 26 18.21 -14.32 5.47
CA GLY A 26 17.15 -13.41 5.92
C GLY A 26 17.17 -12.05 5.19
N GLU A 27 18.36 -11.45 5.04
CA GLU A 27 18.52 -10.19 4.31
C GLU A 27 18.22 -10.34 2.80
N GLU A 28 18.66 -11.46 2.20
CA GLU A 28 18.35 -11.79 0.80
C GLU A 28 16.85 -12.03 0.59
N ALA A 29 16.21 -12.78 1.49
CA ALA A 29 14.76 -13.01 1.45
C ALA A 29 13.98 -11.71 1.58
N LYS A 30 14.37 -10.81 2.50
CA LYS A 30 13.75 -9.49 2.67
C LYS A 30 13.85 -8.65 1.39
N THR A 31 15.02 -8.67 0.75
CA THR A 31 15.26 -7.95 -0.50
C THR A 31 14.41 -8.51 -1.64
N ALA A 32 14.36 -9.85 -1.77
CA ALA A 32 13.52 -10.52 -2.76
C ALA A 32 12.02 -10.25 -2.54
N MET A 33 11.55 -10.30 -1.29
CA MET A 33 10.17 -9.98 -0.94
C MET A 33 9.82 -8.52 -1.27
N ARG A 34 10.74 -7.58 -1.03
CA ARG A 34 10.55 -6.17 -1.39
C ARG A 34 10.42 -6.00 -2.90
N ALA A 35 11.32 -6.60 -3.66
CA ALA A 35 11.28 -6.54 -5.12
C ALA A 35 10.00 -7.18 -5.70
N GLN A 36 9.54 -8.29 -5.11
CA GLN A 36 8.28 -8.92 -5.50
C GLN A 36 7.08 -8.03 -5.17
N ALA A 37 7.06 -7.39 -4.00
CA ALA A 37 6.01 -6.46 -3.61
C ALA A 37 5.95 -5.24 -4.53
N ASP A 38 7.11 -4.66 -4.87
CA ASP A 38 7.21 -3.51 -5.79
C ASP A 38 6.73 -3.90 -7.20
N ARG A 39 7.07 -5.11 -7.67
CA ARG A 39 6.58 -5.65 -8.94
C ARG A 39 5.06 -5.83 -8.92
N LEU A 40 4.51 -6.45 -7.88
CA LEU A 40 3.07 -6.62 -7.75
C LEU A 40 2.36 -5.26 -7.72
N ALA A 41 2.87 -4.29 -6.97
CA ALA A 41 2.33 -2.94 -6.92
C ALA A 41 2.39 -2.23 -8.29
N ALA A 42 3.39 -2.51 -9.12
CA ALA A 42 3.47 -1.99 -10.50
C ALA A 42 2.54 -2.73 -11.47
N GLU A 43 2.25 -4.01 -11.24
CA GLU A 43 1.28 -4.79 -12.02
C GLU A 43 -0.16 -4.44 -11.66
N PHE A 44 -0.42 -4.03 -10.41
CA PHE A 44 -1.71 -3.48 -10.01
C PHE A 44 -1.84 -2.03 -10.49
N ASP A 45 -2.98 -1.71 -11.12
CA ASP A 45 -3.34 -0.36 -11.56
C ASP A 45 -3.75 0.52 -10.36
N LEU A 46 -2.79 0.79 -9.47
CA LEU A 46 -3.00 1.54 -8.24
C LEU A 46 -2.88 3.04 -8.50
N ILE A 47 -3.93 3.77 -8.13
CA ILE A 47 -3.86 5.24 -8.07
C ILE A 47 -3.07 5.69 -6.84
N ARG A 48 -2.28 6.76 -6.99
CA ARG A 48 -1.61 7.37 -5.84
C ARG A 48 -2.64 7.88 -4.84
N ARG A 49 -2.30 7.79 -3.56
CA ARG A 49 -3.14 8.31 -2.49
C ARG A 49 -3.47 9.79 -2.67
N ASP A 50 -2.51 10.60 -3.06
CA ASP A 50 -2.69 12.05 -3.22
C ASP A 50 -3.71 12.35 -4.33
N ASP A 51 -3.61 11.66 -5.47
CA ASP A 51 -4.53 11.82 -6.61
C ASP A 51 -5.95 11.35 -6.23
N PHE A 52 -6.05 10.27 -5.46
CA PHE A 52 -7.33 9.78 -4.93
C PHE A 52 -7.99 10.78 -4.00
N GLU A 53 -7.25 11.38 -3.05
CA GLU A 53 -7.80 12.37 -2.14
C GLU A 53 -8.19 13.67 -2.87
N ALA A 54 -7.41 14.10 -3.87
CA ALA A 54 -7.74 15.24 -4.71
C ALA A 54 -9.05 15.00 -5.48
N LEU A 55 -9.18 13.87 -6.17
CA LEU A 55 -10.40 13.52 -6.91
C LEU A 55 -11.62 13.40 -5.98
N LYS A 56 -11.43 12.83 -4.79
CA LYS A 56 -12.50 12.70 -3.78
C LYS A 56 -13.02 14.07 -3.33
N ALA A 57 -12.12 15.03 -3.09
CA ALA A 57 -12.49 16.40 -2.74
C ALA A 57 -13.25 17.09 -3.88
N GLU A 58 -12.77 16.94 -5.12
CA GLU A 58 -13.43 17.50 -6.31
C GLU A 58 -14.84 16.91 -6.51
N VAL A 59 -14.99 15.59 -6.38
CA VAL A 59 -16.29 14.91 -6.48
C VAL A 59 -17.25 15.38 -5.39
N ALA A 60 -16.76 15.65 -4.18
CA ALA A 60 -17.59 16.19 -3.11
C ALA A 60 -18.10 17.59 -3.46
N ALA A 61 -17.22 18.49 -3.89
CA ALA A 61 -17.58 19.85 -4.31
C ALA A 61 -18.59 19.85 -5.48
N LEU A 62 -18.34 19.03 -6.50
CA LEU A 62 -19.26 18.91 -7.66
C LEU A 62 -20.64 18.39 -7.24
N ARG A 63 -20.72 17.47 -6.28
CA ARG A 63 -22.01 16.98 -5.77
C ARG A 63 -22.79 18.08 -5.05
N GLU A 64 -22.12 18.93 -4.28
CA GLU A 64 -22.73 20.09 -3.64
C GLU A 64 -23.22 21.11 -4.66
N GLU A 65 -22.41 21.42 -5.66
CA GLU A 65 -22.78 22.32 -6.76
C GLU A 65 -24.00 21.79 -7.54
N VAL A 66 -24.01 20.49 -7.88
CA VAL A 66 -25.13 19.84 -8.57
C VAL A 66 -26.39 19.90 -7.70
N ALA A 67 -26.29 19.66 -6.39
CA ALA A 67 -27.43 19.77 -5.48
C ALA A 67 -28.00 21.20 -5.46
N ALA A 68 -27.12 22.21 -5.37
CA ALA A 68 -27.51 23.62 -5.40
C ALA A 68 -28.18 24.02 -6.72
N LEU A 69 -27.63 23.58 -7.86
CA LEU A 69 -28.21 23.84 -9.18
C LEU A 69 -29.56 23.14 -9.37
N LYS A 70 -29.72 21.91 -8.87
CA LYS A 70 -31.00 21.19 -8.90
C LYS A 70 -32.05 21.87 -8.03
N ALA A 71 -31.69 22.34 -6.84
CA ALA A 71 -32.58 23.12 -5.97
C ALA A 71 -33.05 24.41 -6.66
N LYS A 72 -32.16 25.11 -7.38
CA LYS A 72 -32.50 26.30 -8.17
C LYS A 72 -33.40 26.00 -9.38
N LYS A 73 -33.37 24.78 -9.93
CA LYS A 73 -34.17 24.39 -11.12
C LYS A 73 -35.61 23.98 -10.81
N ALA A 74 -36.00 23.80 -9.56
CA ALA A 74 -37.38 23.47 -9.17
C ALA A 74 -38.10 24.69 -8.58
N PRO A 75 -39.25 25.18 -9.12
CA PRO A 75 -39.76 25.22 -10.48
C PRO A 75 -39.87 26.68 -10.99
N ALA A 76 -39.00 27.11 -11.92
CA ALA A 76 -39.20 28.35 -12.69
C ALA A 76 -39.87 28.11 -14.06
N LYS A 77 -40.59 26.97 -14.22
CA LYS A 77 -41.26 26.57 -15.47
C LYS A 77 -42.79 26.75 -15.46
N LYS A 78 -43.32 27.68 -14.63
CA LYS A 78 -44.75 28.08 -14.63
C LYS A 78 -44.95 29.58 -14.87
N ALA A 79 -44.14 30.20 -15.71
CA ALA A 79 -44.44 31.50 -16.26
C ALA A 79 -44.28 31.45 -17.79
N ALA A 80 -45.24 30.80 -18.44
CA ALA A 80 -45.61 31.17 -19.79
C ALA A 80 -46.67 32.28 -19.63
N PRO A 81 -46.38 33.55 -20.02
CA PRO A 81 -47.42 34.44 -20.47
C PRO A 81 -47.54 34.21 -21.98
N GLU A 82 -48.55 33.45 -22.39
CA GLU A 82 -48.97 33.41 -23.78
C GLU A 82 -50.42 33.88 -23.86
N ALA A 83 -50.60 34.98 -24.58
CA ALA A 83 -51.84 35.66 -25.01
C ALA A 83 -52.73 36.31 -23.94
#